data_AF-A0A941DX09-F1
#
_entry.id   AF-A0A941DX09-F1
#
_cell.length_a   1.000
_cell.length_b   1.000
_cell.length_c   1.000
_cell.angle_alpha   90.00
_cell.angle_beta   90.00
_cell.angle_gamma   90.00
#
_symmetry.space_group_name_H-M   'P 1'
#
loop_
_entity.id
_entity.type
_entity.pdbx_description
1 polymer ?
#
loop_
_entity_poly.entity_id
_entity_poly.type
_entity_poly.pdbx_seq_one_letter_code
_entity_poly.pdbx_strand_id
1 'polypeptide(L)' 'MLSKFEQETIILFNDEEETATVSTLSSKVAERIKKAGYEPEMLDKDSYKFTLSKHDLRILGTDRKAIRLARRPR' A
#
# COMPACT_ATOMS: atom_id res chain seq x y z
N MET A 1 -24.09 8.19 2.08
CA MET A 1 -23.17 7.72 1.01
C MET A 1 -21.83 8.40 1.23
N LEU A 2 -20.85 7.69 1.77
CA LEU A 2 -19.46 8.15 1.76
C LEU A 2 -19.05 8.23 0.28
N SER A 3 -18.63 9.42 -0.16
CA SER A 3 -18.23 9.67 -1.54
C SER A 3 -17.14 8.68 -1.93
N LYS A 4 -17.06 8.29 -3.22
CA LYS A 4 -15.99 7.44 -3.81
C LYS A 4 -14.54 7.92 -3.52
N PHE A 5 -14.39 9.05 -2.83
CA PHE A 5 -13.18 9.76 -2.49
C PHE A 5 -12.57 9.42 -1.12
N GLU A 6 -13.28 8.73 -0.22
CA GLU A 6 -12.72 8.27 1.06
C GLU A 6 -12.42 6.77 1.03
N GLN A 7 -11.66 6.32 0.02
CA GLN A 7 -11.05 5.00 0.07
C GLN A 7 -9.81 5.11 0.97
N GLU A 8 -10.02 4.82 2.25
CA GLU A 8 -8.96 4.88 3.25
C GLU A 8 -7.84 3.89 2.88
N THR A 9 -6.61 4.40 2.87
CA THR A 9 -5.40 3.59 2.73
C THR A 9 -4.51 3.93 3.91
N ILE A 10 -4.36 2.96 4.80
CA ILE A 10 -3.56 3.09 6.02
C ILE A 10 -2.21 2.44 5.74
N ILE A 11 -1.14 3.12 6.14
CA ILE A 11 0.22 2.62 5.98
C ILE A 11 0.90 2.68 7.34
N LEU A 12 1.25 1.52 7.87
CA LEU A 12 1.91 1.35 9.14
C LEU A 12 3.34 0.91 8.89
N PHE A 13 4.31 1.68 9.38
CA PHE A 13 5.72 1.36 9.26
C PHE A 13 6.16 0.56 10.49
N ASN A 14 6.75 -0.62 10.29
CA ASN A 14 7.42 -1.39 11.34
C ASN A 14 8.94 -1.18 11.22
N ASP A 15 9.52 -0.33 12.07
CA ASP A 15 10.96 -0.04 12.06
C ASP A 15 11.82 -1.24 12.46
N GLU A 16 11.33 -2.12 13.34
CA GLU A 16 12.11 -3.27 13.81
C GLU A 16 12.30 -4.32 12.72
N GLU A 17 11.28 -4.55 11.91
CA GLU A 17 11.29 -5.55 10.82
C GLU A 17 11.66 -4.96 9.45
N GLU A 18 11.92 -3.64 9.37
CA GLU A 18 12.13 -2.91 8.11
C GLU A 18 11.00 -3.12 7.07
N THR A 19 9.77 -3.33 7.55
CA THR A 19 8.57 -3.54 6.72
C THR A 19 7.55 -2.43 6.88
N ALA A 20 6.55 -2.42 5.99
CA ALA A 20 5.37 -1.59 6.10
C ALA A 20 4.13 -2.38 5.72
N THR A 21 3.09 -2.27 6.54
CA THR A 21 1.78 -2.83 6.25
C THR A 21 0.92 -1.78 5.57
N VAL A 22 0.38 -2.11 4.40
CA VAL A 22 -0.55 -1.26 3.65
C VAL A 22 -1.92 -1.91 3.65
N SER A 23 -2.88 -1.29 4.32
CA SER A 23 -4.29 -1.71 4.32
C SER A 23 -5.10 -0.75 3.46
N THR A 24 -5.84 -1.26 2.48
CA THR A 24 -6.61 -0.44 1.55
C THR A 24 -7.94 -1.09 1.16
N LEU A 25 -8.98 -0.25 1.08
CA LEU A 25 -10.26 -0.60 0.44
C LEU A 25 -10.29 -0.21 -1.05
N SER A 26 -9.20 0.39 -1.56
CA SER A 26 -9.12 0.80 -2.95
C SER A 26 -8.63 -0.34 -3.83
N SER A 27 -9.53 -0.86 -4.68
CA SER A 27 -9.17 -1.86 -5.70
C SER A 27 -8.03 -1.39 -6.62
N LYS A 28 -7.97 -0.09 -6.95
CA LYS A 28 -6.89 0.49 -7.76
C LYS A 28 -5.53 0.45 -7.06
N VAL A 29 -5.50 0.73 -5.75
CA VAL A 29 -4.26 0.65 -4.96
C VAL A 29 -3.83 -0.80 -4.83
N ALA A 30 -4.77 -1.70 -4.51
CA ALA A 30 -4.52 -3.13 -4.41
C ALA A 30 -3.96 -3.72 -5.73
N GLU A 31 -4.54 -3.39 -6.88
CA GLU A 31 -4.04 -3.82 -8.18
C GLU A 31 -2.63 -3.31 -8.48
N ARG A 32 -2.30 -2.07 -8.09
CA ARG A 32 -0.96 -1.51 -8.28
C ARG A 32 0.07 -2.24 -7.43
N ILE A 33 -0.27 -2.57 -6.19
CA ILE A 33 0.61 -3.32 -5.28
C ILE A 33 0.80 -4.77 -5.78
N LYS A 34 -0.28 -5.43 -6.23
CA LYS A 34 -0.21 -6.74 -6.92
C LYS A 34 0.71 -6.72 -8.14
N LYS A 35 0.56 -5.71 -9.01
CA LYS A 35 1.43 -5.54 -10.20
C LYS A 35 2.89 -5.26 -9.85
N ALA A 36 3.19 -4.81 -8.63
CA ALA A 36 4.55 -4.65 -8.13
C ALA A 36 5.13 -5.97 -7.59
N GLY A 37 4.34 -7.06 -7.54
CA GLY A 37 4.78 -8.39 -7.12
C GLY A 37 4.44 -8.76 -5.67
N TYR A 38 3.58 -8.00 -5.00
CA TYR A 38 3.16 -8.32 -3.64
C TYR A 38 1.76 -8.93 -3.61
N GLU A 39 1.64 -10.01 -2.87
CA GLU A 39 0.36 -10.68 -2.65
C GLU A 39 -0.37 -10.05 -1.45
N PRO A 40 -1.69 -9.81 -1.54
CA PRO A 40 -2.46 -9.35 -0.40
C PRO A 40 -2.88 -10.50 0.51
N GLU A 41 -2.96 -10.18 1.80
CA GLU A 41 -3.85 -10.82 2.75
C GLU A 41 -5.25 -10.18 2.60
N MET A 42 -6.28 -11.00 2.38
CA MET A 42 -7.67 -10.52 2.40
C MET A 42 -8.16 -10.47 3.85
N LEU A 43 -8.44 -9.27 4.35
CA LEU A 43 -8.98 -9.09 5.71
C LEU A 43 -10.50 -9.28 5.73
N ASP A 44 -11.18 -8.71 4.73
CA ASP A 44 -12.63 -8.73 4.58
C ASP A 44 -13.01 -8.63 3.09
N LYS A 45 -14.31 -8.75 2.79
CA LYS A 45 -14.84 -8.49 1.44
C LYS A 45 -14.47 -7.06 1.04
N ASP A 46 -13.59 -6.95 0.05
CA ASP A 46 -13.03 -5.69 -0.49
C ASP A 46 -11.95 -4.98 0.36
N SER A 47 -11.39 -5.65 1.38
CA SER A 47 -10.26 -5.15 2.18
C SER A 47 -8.98 -5.94 1.92
N TYR A 48 -7.94 -5.24 1.47
CA TYR A 48 -6.63 -5.81 1.14
C TYR A 48 -5.57 -5.28 2.09
N LYS A 49 -4.79 -6.19 2.66
CA LYS A 49 -3.60 -5.88 3.45
C LYS A 49 -2.37 -6.41 2.74
N PHE A 50 -1.33 -5.61 2.64
CA PHE A 50 -0.06 -5.99 2.02
C PHE A 50 1.06 -5.76 3.01
N THR A 51 2.03 -6.66 3.05
CA THR A 51 3.29 -6.46 3.78
C THR A 51 4.39 -6.19 2.76
N LEU A 52 4.94 -4.98 2.81
CA LEU A 52 5.96 -4.48 1.90
C LEU A 52 7.27 -4.29 2.66
N SER A 53 8.41 -4.39 1.99
CA SER A 53 9.67 -3.88 2.57
C SER A 53 9.70 -2.36 2.50
N LYS A 54 10.23 -1.70 3.53
CA LYS A 54 10.40 -0.23 3.55
C LYS A 54 11.26 0.27 2.39
N HIS A 55 12.24 -0.52 1.95
CA HIS A 55 13.12 -0.14 0.84
C HIS A 55 12.36 0.00 -0.49
N ASP A 56 11.25 -0.73 -0.64
CA ASP A 56 10.42 -0.70 -1.84
C ASP A 56 9.39 0.46 -1.80
N LEU A 57 9.24 1.11 -0.64
CA LEU A 57 8.39 2.30 -0.48
C LEU A 57 9.22 3.57 -0.63
N ARG A 58 9.06 4.25 -1.77
CA ARG A 58 9.56 5.62 -1.94
C ARG A 58 8.46 6.61 -1.61
N ILE A 59 8.55 7.18 -0.41
CA ILE A 59 7.78 8.37 -0.03
C ILE A 59 8.48 9.56 -0.69
N LEU A 60 7.90 10.08 -1.77
CA LEU A 60 8.39 11.30 -2.38
C LEU A 60 7.87 12.48 -1.55
N GLY A 61 8.67 13.01 -0.63
CA GLY A 61 8.41 14.33 -0.02
C GLY A 61 8.43 15.40 -1.13
N THR A 62 7.50 16.35 -1.21
CA THR A 62 7.30 17.43 -0.21
C THR A 62 5.84 17.90 -0.19
N ASP A 63 4.91 17.09 -0.70
CA ASP A 63 3.48 17.30 -0.57
C ASP A 63 2.88 15.98 -0.12
N ARG A 64 2.31 15.95 1.09
CA ARG A 64 1.92 14.76 1.86
C ARG A 64 0.75 13.96 1.25
N LYS A 65 0.81 13.59 -0.03
CA LYS A 65 -0.30 12.92 -0.74
C LYS A 65 0.11 11.81 -1.71
N ALA A 66 1.39 11.50 -1.91
CA ALA A 66 1.79 10.51 -2.91
C ALA A 66 2.88 9.53 -2.43
N ILE A 67 2.53 8.24 -2.38
CA ILE A 67 3.45 7.13 -2.12
C ILE A 67 3.60 6.32 -3.41
N ARG A 68 4.84 6.05 -3.83
CA ARG A 68 5.17 5.26 -5.03
C ARG A 68 5.95 4.01 -4.63
N LEU A 69 5.52 2.86 -5.14
CA LEU A 69 6.26 1.61 -5.07
C LEU A 69 7.42 1.68 -6.05
N ALA A 70 8.64 1.42 -5.57
CA ALA A 70 9.78 1.15 -6.43
C ALA A 70 9.61 -0.24 -7.05
N ARG A 71 9.67 -0.34 -8.38
CA ARG A 71 9.69 -1.64 -9.05
C ARG A 71 11.03 -2.31 -8.75
N ARG A 72 11.04 -3.54 -8.23
CA ARG A 72 12.25 -4.36 -8.25
C ARG A 72 12.56 -4.79 -9.69
N PRO A 73 13.81 -4.64 -10.18
CA PRO A 73 14.25 -5.29 -11.40
C PRO A 73 14.26 -6.82 -11.18
N ARG A 74 13.81 -7.55 -12.21
CA ARG A 74 13.81 -9.02 -12.25
C ARG A 74 15.23 -9.57 -12.23
#